data_AF-A0A7G8H7G8-F1
#
_entry.id   AF-A0A7G8H7G8-F1
#
_cell.length_a   1.000
_cell.length_b   1.000
_cell.length_c   1.000
_cell.angle_alpha   90.00
_cell.angle_beta   90.00
_cell.angle_gamma   90.00
#
_symmetry.space_group_name_H-M   'P 1'
#
loop_
_entity.id
_entity.type
_entity.pdbx_description
1 polymer ?
#
loop_
_entity_poly.entity_id
_entity_poly.type
_entity_poly.pdbx_seq_one_letter_code
_entity_poly.pdbx_strand_id
1 'polypeptide(L)' 'MHPRQAELNSGQLMDAATSSFNLGTVLLASIVLFPLACLFFGTRGGYYNTDKYDGNGTAH' A
#
# COMPACT_ATOMS: atom_id res chain seq x y z
N MET A 1 -3.04 37.51 -21.26
CA MET A 1 -3.22 36.07 -21.00
C MET A 1 -4.55 35.90 -20.28
N HIS A 2 -5.43 35.01 -20.72
CA HIS A 2 -6.71 34.77 -20.04
C HIS A 2 -6.43 34.00 -18.72
N PRO A 3 -6.91 34.44 -17.54
CA PRO A 3 -6.64 33.78 -16.25
C PRO A 3 -6.96 32.28 -16.23
N ARG A 4 -8.02 31.84 -16.93
CA ARG A 4 -8.38 30.44 -17.12
C ARG A 4 -7.25 29.60 -17.76
N GLN A 5 -6.49 30.18 -18.69
CA GLN A 5 -5.39 29.47 -19.35
C GLN A 5 -4.17 29.32 -18.43
N ALA A 6 -3.97 30.24 -17.48
CA ALA A 6 -2.89 30.14 -16.51
C ALA A 6 -3.16 29.04 -15.46
N GLU A 7 -4.40 28.88 -15.02
CA GLU A 7 -4.79 27.76 -14.14
C GLU A 7 -4.67 26.41 -14.82
N LEU A 8 -5.12 26.28 -16.08
CA LEU A 8 -4.99 25.04 -16.86
C LEU A 8 -3.52 24.62 -17.03
N ASN A 9 -2.65 25.57 -17.40
CA ASN A 9 -1.22 25.31 -17.52
C ASN A 9 -0.61 24.92 -16.17
N SER A 10 -1.04 25.53 -15.07
CA SER A 10 -0.54 25.21 -13.73
C SER A 10 -0.93 23.78 -13.31
N GLY A 11 -2.18 23.38 -13.55
CA GLY A 11 -2.65 22.01 -13.28
C GLY A 11 -1.89 20.95 -14.11
N GLN A 12 -1.67 21.22 -15.40
CA GLN A 12 -0.89 20.32 -16.26
C GLN A 12 0.57 20.17 -15.82
N LEU A 13 1.17 21.21 -15.25
CA LEU A 13 2.53 21.16 -14.69
C LEU A 13 2.59 20.34 -13.40
N MET A 14 1.59 20.45 -12.52
CA MET A 14 1.49 19.62 -11.31
C MET A 14 1.30 18.12 -11.65
N ASP A 15 0.44 17.80 -12.62
CA ASP A 15 0.21 16.41 -13.06
C ASP A 15 1.47 15.82 -13.71
N ALA A 16 2.19 16.60 -14.51
CA ALA A 16 3.47 16.18 -15.08
C ALA A 16 4.54 15.92 -14.00
N ALA A 17 4.61 16.77 -12.97
CA ALA A 17 5.55 16.62 -11.86
C ALA A 17 5.29 15.38 -10.99
N THR A 18 4.03 14.96 -10.86
CA THR A 18 3.63 13.79 -10.05
C THR A 18 3.38 12.52 -10.87
N SER A 19 3.45 12.61 -12.20
CA SER A 19 3.17 11.52 -13.14
C SER A 19 3.93 10.22 -12.86
N SER A 20 5.13 10.30 -12.27
CA SER A 20 5.95 9.14 -11.89
C SER A 20 5.67 8.61 -10.47
N PHE A 21 5.18 9.46 -9.57
CA PHE A 21 4.84 9.11 -8.18
C PHE A 21 3.35 9.32 -7.93
N ASN A 22 2.54 8.54 -8.63
CA ASN A 22 1.09 8.52 -8.48
C ASN A 22 0.63 7.20 -7.84
N LEU A 23 -0.68 7.11 -7.56
CA LEU A 23 -1.29 5.94 -6.92
C LEU A 23 -0.96 4.62 -7.65
N GLY A 24 -0.90 4.64 -8.99
CA GLY A 24 -0.55 3.46 -9.79
C GLY A 24 0.86 2.93 -9.48
N THR A 25 1.85 3.81 -9.38
CA THR A 25 3.23 3.43 -9.02
C THR A 25 3.32 2.86 -7.62
N VAL A 26 2.59 3.43 -6.66
CA VAL A 26 2.57 2.93 -5.27
C VAL A 26 1.95 1.53 -5.19
N LEU A 27 0.84 1.31 -5.89
CA LEU A 27 0.17 0.00 -5.96
C LEU A 27 1.05 -1.05 -6.66
N LEU A 28 1.74 -0.66 -7.74
CA LEU A 28 2.64 -1.56 -8.46
C LEU A 28 3.87 -1.96 -7.63
N ALA A 29 4.37 -1.06 -6.79
CA ALA A 29 5.45 -1.41 -5.85
C ALA A 29 4.94 -2.29 -4.70
N SER A 30 3.73 -2.02 -4.19
CA SER A 30 3.20 -2.71 -3.01
C SER A 30 2.67 -4.11 -3.31
N ILE A 31 2.22 -4.41 -4.53
CA ILE A 31 1.71 -5.74 -4.89
C ILE A 31 2.74 -6.87 -4.73
N VAL A 32 4.04 -6.56 -4.78
CA VAL A 32 5.09 -7.55 -4.52
C VAL A 32 5.51 -7.52 -3.05
N LEU A 33 5.75 -6.34 -2.49
CA LEU A 33 6.22 -6.21 -1.11
C LEU A 33 5.19 -6.71 -0.08
N PHE A 34 3.90 -6.47 -0.30
CA PHE A 34 2.85 -6.84 0.64
C PHE A 34 2.66 -8.36 0.76
N PRO A 35 2.47 -9.14 -0.32
CA PRO A 35 2.36 -10.60 -0.21
C PRO A 35 3.64 -11.25 0.33
N LEU A 36 4.82 -10.75 -0.04
CA LEU A 36 6.09 -11.25 0.53
C LEU A 36 6.15 -11.01 2.04
N ALA A 37 5.74 -9.83 2.51
CA ALA A 37 5.63 -9.56 3.93
C ALA A 37 4.60 -10.49 4.59
N CYS A 38 3.43 -10.71 3.98
CA CYS A 38 2.43 -11.65 4.49
C CYS A 38 2.99 -13.08 4.63
N LEU A 39 3.73 -13.58 3.65
CA LEU A 39 4.37 -14.90 3.72
C LEU A 39 5.43 -14.95 4.82
N PHE A 40 6.26 -13.91 4.92
CA PHE A 40 7.30 -13.81 5.93
C PHE A 40 6.75 -13.76 7.35
N PHE A 41 5.71 -12.96 7.60
CA PHE A 41 5.08 -12.87 8.92
C PHE A 41 4.15 -14.06 9.20
N GLY A 42 3.47 -14.61 8.19
CA GLY A 42 2.61 -15.78 8.33
C GLY A 42 3.37 -17.06 8.68
N THR A 43 4.66 -17.15 8.32
CA THR A 43 5.54 -18.26 8.72
C THR A 43 6.20 -18.06 10.09
N ARG A 44 6.14 -16.84 10.63
CA ARG A 44 6.62 -16.54 11.99
C ARG A 44 5.49 -16.82 12.97
N GLY A 45 5.48 -18.06 13.47
CA GLY A 45 4.57 -18.48 14.54
C GLY A 45 4.66 -17.62 15.80
N GLY A 46 3.82 -17.91 16.78
CA GLY A 46 3.71 -17.12 18.01
C GLY A 46 2.87 -17.82 19.06
N TYR A 47 2.14 -17.05 19.88
CA TYR A 47 1.32 -17.57 20.99
C TYR A 47 0.44 -18.77 20.60
N TYR A 48 -0.19 -18.73 19.41
CA TYR A 48 -1.03 -19.80 18.87
C TYR A 48 -0.31 -21.13 18.59
N ASN A 49 1.02 -21.17 18.64
CA ASN A 49 1.83 -22.38 18.42
C ASN A 49 2.43 -22.92 19.73
N THR A 50 1.95 -22.42 20.87
CA THR A 50 2.46 -22.81 22.18
C THR A 50 1.46 -23.69 22.90
N ASP A 51 1.94 -24.52 23.82
CA ASP A 51 1.10 -25.36 24.68
C ASP A 51 0.20 -24.54 25.63
N LYS A 52 0.41 -23.22 25.72
CA LYS A 52 -0.39 -22.29 26.52
C LYS A 52 -1.66 -21.85 25.79
N TYR A 53 -1.77 -22.15 24.50
CA TYR A 53 -2.95 -21.83 23.72
C TYR A 53 -3.98 -22.96 23.80
N ASP A 54 -5.10 -22.68 24.48
CA ASP A 54 -6.19 -23.63 24.72
C ASP A 54 -7.38 -23.44 23.75
N GLY A 55 -7.17 -22.69 22.66
CA GLY A 55 -8.21 -22.38 21.68
C GLY A 55 -8.03 -23.12 20.35
N ASN A 56 -9.00 -22.96 19.46
CA ASN A 56 -8.98 -23.48 18.08
C ASN A 56 -8.76 -22.38 17.01
N GLY A 57 -8.48 -21.15 17.42
CA GLY A 57 -8.33 -19.99 16.56
C GLY A 57 -9.57 -19.11 16.43
N THR A 58 -10.69 -19.43 17.12
CA THR A 58 -11.92 -18.63 17.07
C THR A 58 -12.31 -18.07 18.44
N ALA A 59 -13.11 -17.01 18.45
CA ALA A 59 -13.79 -16.56 19.66
C ALA A 59 -14.87 -17.60 20.05
N HIS A 60 -15.01 -17.86 21.35
CA HIS A 60 -16.12 -18.59 21.94
C HIS A 60 -17.18 -17.57 22.37
#